data_AF-A0A7W1HMG9-F1
#
_entry.id   AF-A0A7W1HMG9-F1
#
_cell.length_a   1.000
_cell.length_b   1.000
_cell.length_c   1.000
_cell.angle_alpha   90.00
_cell.angle_beta   90.00
_cell.angle_gamma   90.00
#
_symmetry.space_group_name_H-M   'P 1'
#
loop_
_entity.id
_entity.type
_entity.pdbx_description
1 polymer ?
#
loop_
_entity_poly.entity_id
_entity_poly.type
_entity_poly.pdbx_seq_one_letter_code
_entity_poly.pdbx_strand_id
1 'polypeptide(L)' 'FIFDNMIWGGRITEQPLTDPDGVALDQLNRKLATDPRVESVLLPVADGLHFVRKRGVKR' A
#
# COMPACT_ATOMS: atom_id res chain seq x y z
N PHE A 1 8.22 -8.40 -0.99
CA PHE A 1 8.48 -6.96 -0.77
C PHE A 1 7.72 -6.55 0.47
N ILE A 2 8.32 -5.67 1.28
CA ILE A 2 7.69 -5.12 2.47
C ILE A 2 7.83 -3.61 2.35
N PHE A 3 6.73 -2.90 2.59
CA PHE A 3 6.68 -1.44 2.61
C PHE A 3 6.19 -0.99 3.99
N ASP A 4 6.84 0.03 4.56
CA ASP A 4 6.55 0.56 5.90
C ASP A 4 5.92 1.96 5.82
N ASN A 5 5.27 2.40 6.90
CA ASN A 5 4.56 3.66 7.03
C ASN A 5 3.41 3.86 6.03
N MET A 6 2.74 2.77 5.66
CA MET A 6 1.74 2.77 4.59
C MET A 6 0.39 3.36 4.99
N ILE A 7 0.14 3.59 6.27
CA ILE A 7 -1.05 4.31 6.79
C ILE A 7 -0.74 5.79 7.08
N TRP A 8 0.55 6.14 7.19
CA TRP A 8 1.07 7.51 7.34
C TRP A 8 0.38 8.32 8.45
N GLY A 9 0.33 7.74 9.64
CA GLY A 9 -0.33 8.32 10.81
C GLY A 9 -1.85 8.47 10.65
N GLY A 10 -2.46 7.77 9.70
CA GLY A 10 -3.89 7.87 9.37
C GLY A 10 -4.22 8.95 8.34
N ARG A 11 -3.25 9.80 7.96
CA ARG A 11 -3.44 10.92 7.03
C ARG A 11 -3.93 10.48 5.66
N ILE A 12 -3.63 9.25 5.27
CA ILE A 12 -4.11 8.63 4.01
C ILE A 12 -5.65 8.62 3.91
N THR A 13 -6.35 8.73 5.05
CA THR A 13 -7.82 8.75 5.10
C THR A 13 -8.42 10.14 5.04
N GLU A 14 -7.61 11.18 5.19
CA GLU A 14 -8.04 12.58 5.15
C GLU A 14 -8.30 12.97 3.69
N GLN A 15 -9.55 13.28 3.35
CA GLN A 15 -9.90 13.71 1.99
C GLN A 15 -10.34 15.17 1.95
N PRO A 16 -9.86 15.96 0.96
CA PRO A 16 -8.92 15.56 -0.10
C PRO A 16 -7.47 15.47 0.38
N LEU A 17 -6.73 14.45 -0.09
CA LEU A 17 -5.27 14.42 0.00
C LEU A 17 -4.70 15.45 -0.99
N THR A 18 -4.06 16.49 -0.48
CA THR A 18 -3.41 17.54 -1.29
C THR A 18 -1.90 17.50 -1.24
N ASP A 19 -1.34 16.85 -0.21
CA ASP A 19 0.09 16.65 -0.06
C ASP A 19 0.60 15.61 -1.10
N PRO A 20 1.66 15.93 -1.88
CA PRO A 20 2.17 15.03 -2.91
C PRO A 20 2.61 13.66 -2.39
N ASP A 21 3.19 13.58 -1.19
CA ASP A 21 3.65 12.31 -0.61
C ASP A 21 2.46 11.46 -0.20
N GLY A 22 1.44 12.07 0.41
CA GLY A 22 0.19 11.40 0.74
C GLY A 22 -0.55 10.88 -0.49
N VAL A 23 -0.60 11.67 -1.57
CA VAL A 23 -1.19 11.24 -2.85
C VAL A 23 -0.42 10.07 -3.46
N ALA A 24 0.92 10.14 -3.48
CA ALA A 24 1.76 9.07 -4.02
C ALA A 24 1.61 7.77 -3.21
N LEU A 25 1.51 7.88 -1.88
CA LEU A 25 1.32 6.74 -0.99
C LEU A 25 -0.05 6.08 -1.19
N ASP A 26 -1.13 6.86 -1.39
CA ASP A 26 -2.47 6.32 -1.64
C ASP A 26 -2.51 5.59 -2.98
N GLN A 27 -1.90 6.17 -4.00
CA GLN A 27 -1.75 5.53 -5.31
C GLN A 27 -0.97 4.22 -5.21
N LEU A 28 0.12 4.19 -4.44
CA LEU A 28 0.90 2.98 -4.22
C LEU A 28 0.09 1.91 -3.49
N ASN A 29 -0.61 2.25 -2.41
CA ASN A 29 -1.49 1.34 -1.67
C ASN A 29 -2.54 0.71 -2.60
N ARG A 30 -3.24 1.54 -3.38
CA ARG A 30 -4.27 1.09 -4.35
C ARG A 30 -3.69 0.21 -5.45
N LYS A 31 -2.51 0.57 -5.95
CA LYS A 31 -1.81 -0.22 -6.97
C LYS A 31 -1.45 -1.59 -6.41
N LEU A 32 -0.82 -1.66 -5.24
CA LEU A 32 -0.44 -2.93 -4.63
C LEU A 32 -1.64 -3.81 -4.30
N ALA A 33 -2.78 -3.22 -3.92
CA ALA A 33 -4.01 -3.95 -3.63
C ALA A 33 -4.67 -4.56 -4.88
N THR A 34 -4.46 -3.97 -6.06
CA THR A 34 -5.14 -4.35 -7.31
C THR A 34 -4.23 -4.93 -8.39
N ASP A 35 -2.90 -4.87 -8.21
CA ASP A 35 -1.94 -5.34 -9.22
C ASP A 35 -1.98 -6.87 -9.36
N PRO A 36 -2.34 -7.42 -10.54
CA PRO A 36 -2.53 -8.86 -10.74
C PRO A 36 -1.22 -9.65 -10.66
N ARG A 37 -0.06 -9.00 -10.70
CA ARG A 37 1.25 -9.66 -10.64
C ARG A 37 1.65 -10.02 -9.22
N VAL A 38 0.92 -9.53 -8.22
CA VAL A 38 1.21 -9.73 -6.80
C VAL A 38 -0.03 -10.17 -6.01
N GLU A 39 0.21 -10.79 -4.87
CA GLU A 39 -0.73 -10.90 -3.76
C GLU A 39 -0.23 -9.97 -2.68
N SER A 40 -1.12 -9.16 -2.11
CA SER A 40 -0.74 -8.20 -1.09
C SER A 40 -1.76 -8.10 0.03
N VAL A 41 -1.26 -7.73 1.21
CA VAL A 41 -2.09 -7.40 2.37
C VAL A 41 -1.47 -6.21 3.10
N LEU A 42 -2.28 -5.20 3.40
CA LEU A 42 -1.91 -4.10 4.29
C LEU A 42 -2.30 -4.48 5.72
N LEU A 43 -1.30 -4.65 6.58
CA LEU A 43 -1.47 -5.00 7.98
C LEU A 43 -1.45 -3.74 8.85
N PRO A 44 -2.40 -3.56 9.80
CA PRO A 44 -2.39 -2.46 10.75
C PRO A 44 -1.39 -2.72 11.90
N VAL A 45 -0.15 -3.01 11.55
CA VAL A 45 0.98 -3.17 12.47
C VAL A 45 1.85 -1.94 12.35
N ALA A 46 2.24 -1.36 13.48
CA ALA A 46 2.91 -0.05 13.53
C ALA A 46 2.14 0.99 12.71
N ASP A 47 2.80 1.72 11.82
CA ASP A 47 2.20 2.74 10.96
C ASP A 47 1.75 2.18 9.59
N GLY A 48 1.43 0.89 9.55
CA GLY A 48 0.97 0.18 8.36
C GLY A 48 2.10 -0.51 7.61
N LEU A 49 2.08 -1.83 7.60
CA LEU A 49 3.02 -2.67 6.84
C LEU A 49 2.31 -3.34 5.66
N HIS A 50 2.76 -3.05 4.44
CA HIS A 50 2.25 -3.73 3.24
C HIS A 50 3.13 -4.92 2.90
N PHE A 51 2.62 -6.12 3.12
CA PHE A 51 3.26 -7.36 2.73
C PHE A 51 2.85 -7.72 1.30
N VAL A 52 3.82 -7.84 0.41
CA VAL A 52 3.58 -8.08 -1.02
C VAL A 52 4.40 -9.26 -1.51
N ARG A 53 3.73 -10.26 -2.06
CA ARG A 53 4.33 -11.45 -2.65
C ARG A 53 4.09 -11.45 -4.15
N LYS A 54 5.15 -11.59 -4.95
CA LYS A 54 5.00 -11.79 -6.40
C LYS A 54 4.28 -13.11 -6.66
N ARG A 55 3.25 -13.10 -7.50
CA ARG A 55 2.60 -14.33 -7.95
C ARG A 55 3.57 -15.10 -8.85
N GLY A 56 3.68 -16.41 -8.62
CA GLY A 56 4.40 -17.30 -9.51
C GLY A 56 3.63 -17.46 -10.83
N VAL A 57 4.35 -17.76 -11.91
CA VAL A 57 3.72 -18.21 -13.15
C VAL A 57 3.14 -19.60 -12.89
N LYS A 58 1.82 -19.78 -13.00
CA LYS A 58 1.23 -21.12 -13.01
C LYS A 58 1.77 -21.83 -14.27
N ARG A 59 2.43 -22.96 -14.07
CA ARG A 59 2.80 -23.87 -15.17
C ARG A 59 1.56 -24.53 -15.75
#